data_AF-T1WN68-F1
#
_entry.id   AF-T1WN68-F1
#
_cell.length_a   1.000
_cell.length_b   1.000
_cell.length_c   1.000
_cell.angle_alpha   90.00
_cell.angle_beta   90.00
_cell.angle_gamma   90.00
#
_symmetry.space_group_name_H-M   'P 1'
#
loop_
_entity.id
_entity.type
_entity.pdbx_description
1 polymer ?
#
loop_
_entity_poly.entity_id
_entity_poly.type
_entity_poly.pdbx_seq_one_letter_code
_entity_poly.pdbx_strand_id
1 'polypeptide(L)' 'DREARVLRYREKKKNRKFEKTIRYASRKAYAETRPRIKGRFAKRTEMDIVEADISPESSYGVVPSY' A
#
# COMPACT_ATOMS: atom_id res chain seq x y z
N ASP A 1 22.37 17.27 33.65
CA ASP A 1 21.61 17.06 32.38
C ASP A 1 22.09 15.95 31.45
N ARG A 2 23.38 15.85 31.08
CA ARG A 2 23.84 14.85 30.10
C ARG A 2 23.65 13.40 30.58
N GLU A 3 24.00 13.11 31.82
CA GLU A 3 23.92 11.76 32.39
C GLU A 3 22.49 11.23 32.43
N ALA A 4 21.53 12.06 32.88
CA ALA A 4 20.11 11.73 32.86
C ALA A 4 19.60 11.41 31.44
N ARG A 5 20.03 12.18 30.42
CA ARG A 5 19.68 11.90 29.02
C ARG A 5 20.28 10.58 28.52
N VAL A 6 21.53 10.26 28.91
CA VAL A 6 22.20 9.02 28.53
C VAL A 6 21.55 7.81 29.20
N LEU A 7 21.16 7.91 30.47
CA LEU A 7 20.43 6.85 31.19
C LEU A 7 19.08 6.58 30.51
N ARG A 8 18.28 7.62 30.25
CA ARG A 8 17.01 7.50 29.51
C ARG A 8 17.20 6.86 28.13
N TYR A 9 18.27 7.20 27.41
CA TYR A 9 18.58 6.57 26.13
C TYR A 9 18.86 5.06 26.28
N ARG A 10 19.67 4.66 27.27
CA ARG A 10 20.01 3.25 27.53
C ARG A 10 18.77 2.44 27.90
N GLU A 11 17.91 2.98 28.76
CA GLU A 11 16.62 2.37 29.11
C GLU A 11 15.71 2.22 27.89
N LYS A 12 15.55 3.28 27.09
CA LYS A 12 14.77 3.22 25.84
C LYS A 12 15.37 2.24 24.83
N LYS A 13 16.70 2.04 24.81
CA LYS A 13 17.38 1.07 23.93
C LYS A 13 17.00 -0.36 24.29
N LYS A 14 16.93 -0.70 25.58
CA LYS A 14 16.49 -2.03 26.05
C LYS A 14 15.03 -2.31 25.68
N ASN A 15 14.17 -1.28 25.70
CA ASN A 15 12.74 -1.41 25.43
C ASN A 15 12.34 -1.24 23.95
N ARG A 16 13.29 -1.28 23.01
CA ARG A 16 12.97 -1.19 21.58
C ARG A 16 12.24 -2.45 21.14
N LYS A 17 11.12 -2.26 20.44
CA LYS A 17 10.36 -3.35 19.81
C LYS A 17 10.65 -3.35 18.32
N PHE A 18 11.17 -4.46 17.81
CA PHE A 18 11.52 -4.63 16.39
C PHE A 18 10.44 -5.38 15.59
N GLU A 19 9.49 -5.99 16.30
CA GLU A 19 8.36 -6.66 15.68
C GLU A 19 7.44 -5.67 14.95
N LYS A 20 6.82 -6.13 13.88
CA LYS A 20 5.89 -5.32 13.08
C LYS A 20 4.66 -4.97 13.91
N THR A 21 4.63 -3.74 14.43
CA THR A 21 3.52 -3.25 15.24
C THR A 21 2.49 -2.53 14.37
N ILE A 22 1.25 -3.03 14.34
CA ILE A 22 0.12 -2.35 13.71
C ILE A 22 -0.56 -1.48 14.77
N ARG A 23 -0.30 -0.17 14.75
CA ARG A 23 -0.89 0.77 15.73
C ARG A 23 -2.35 1.11 15.43
N TYR A 24 -2.72 1.19 14.15
CA TYR A 24 -4.04 1.63 13.71
C TYR A 24 -4.76 0.51 12.97
N ALA A 25 -5.62 -0.22 13.67
CA ALA A 25 -6.34 -1.38 13.12
C ALA A 25 -7.26 -0.98 11.95
N SER A 26 -8.01 0.11 12.08
CA SER A 26 -8.92 0.59 11.02
C SER A 26 -8.20 0.89 9.70
N ARG A 27 -7.02 1.52 9.76
CA ARG A 27 -6.21 1.80 8.57
C ARG A 27 -5.65 0.54 7.91
N LYS A 28 -5.34 -0.49 8.70
CA LYS A 28 -4.94 -1.80 8.17
C LYS A 28 -6.09 -2.45 7.41
N ALA A 29 -7.30 -2.49 8.01
CA ALA A 29 -8.48 -3.05 7.37
C ALA A 29 -8.78 -2.35 6.02
N TYR A 30 -8.76 -1.01 5.98
CA TYR A 30 -8.93 -0.28 4.71
C TYR A 30 -7.85 -0.57 3.67
N ALA A 31 -6.60 -0.83 4.08
CA ALA A 31 -5.52 -1.14 3.16
C ALA A 31 -5.57 -2.58 2.62
N GLU A 32 -6.24 -3.49 3.34
CA GLU A 32 -6.47 -4.89 2.94
C GLU A 32 -7.58 -4.99 1.91
N THR A 33 -8.65 -4.19 2.03
CA THR A 33 -9.78 -4.21 1.10
C THR A 33 -9.59 -3.34 -0.15
N ARG A 34 -8.62 -2.41 -0.13
CA ARG A 34 -8.42 -1.46 -1.25
C ARG A 34 -7.77 -2.13 -2.46
N PRO A 35 -8.27 -1.89 -3.69
CA PRO A 35 -7.78 -2.54 -4.91
C PRO A 35 -6.32 -2.20 -5.20
N ARG A 36 -5.58 -3.20 -5.70
CA ARG A 36 -4.16 -3.09 -6.04
C ARG A 36 -3.85 -3.63 -7.43
N ILE A 37 -2.97 -2.95 -8.15
CA ILE A 37 -2.39 -3.38 -9.43
C ILE A 37 -0.88 -3.46 -9.22
N LYS A 38 -0.30 -4.66 -9.41
CA LYS A 38 1.14 -4.92 -9.19
C LYS A 38 1.65 -4.43 -7.81
N GLY A 39 0.84 -4.60 -6.76
CA GLY A 39 1.16 -4.24 -5.37
C GLY A 39 0.92 -2.76 -5.00
N ARG A 40 0.67 -1.88 -5.97
CA ARG A 40 0.33 -0.46 -5.76
C ARG A 40 -1.17 -0.28 -5.64
N PHE A 41 -1.65 0.69 -4.87
CA PHE A 41 -3.07 1.01 -4.86
C PHE A 41 -3.48 1.62 -6.20
N ALA A 42 -4.56 1.09 -6.78
CA ALA A 42 -5.13 1.64 -8.02
C ALA A 42 -5.82 2.98 -7.74
N LYS A 43 -5.72 3.90 -8.70
CA LYS A 43 -6.58 5.08 -8.79
C LYS A 43 -7.81 4.76 -9.63
N ARG A 44 -8.90 5.52 -9.46
CA ARG A 44 -10.16 5.30 -10.20
C ARG A 44 -9.93 5.18 -11.72
N THR A 45 -9.14 6.08 -12.30
CA THR A 45 -8.80 6.05 -13.73
C THR A 45 -7.99 4.84 -14.18
N GLU A 46 -7.20 4.24 -13.28
CA GLU A 46 -6.43 3.02 -13.57
C GLU A 46 -7.27 1.76 -13.35
N MET A 47 -8.36 1.84 -12.57
CA MET A 47 -9.32 0.74 -12.42
C MET A 47 -10.09 0.53 -13.72
N ASP A 48 -10.47 1.60 -14.41
CA ASP A 48 -11.17 1.53 -15.71
C ASP A 48 -10.32 0.81 -16.78
N ILE A 49 -8.99 0.97 -16.73
CA ILE A 49 -8.04 0.33 -17.65
C ILE A 49 -7.95 -1.19 -17.38
N VAL A 50 -7.91 -1.61 -16.10
CA VAL A 50 -7.87 -3.05 -15.78
C VAL A 50 -9.22 -3.75 -15.96
N GLU A 51 -10.35 -3.03 -15.87
CA GLU A 51 -11.66 -3.58 -16.24
C GLU A 51 -11.77 -3.79 -17.75
N ALA A 52 -11.20 -2.89 -18.55
CA ALA A 52 -11.13 -3.03 -20.01
C ALA A 52 -10.24 -4.22 -20.46
N ASP A 53 -9.15 -4.49 -19.73
CA ASP A 53 -8.21 -5.58 -20.03
C ASP A 53 -8.71 -6.99 -19.64
N ILE A 54 -9.83 -7.10 -18.90
CA ILE A 54 -10.45 -8.39 -18.52
C ILE A 54 -11.55 -8.82 -19.52
N SER A 55 -11.90 -7.98 -20.50
CA SER A 55 -12.81 -8.37 -21.58
C SER A 55 -12.09 -9.25 -22.62
N PRO A 56 -12.46 -10.52 -22.82
CA PRO A 56 -11.84 -11.39 -23.82
C PRO A 56 -12.21 -10.99 -25.27
N GLU A 57 -13.05 -9.97 -25.46
CA GLU A 57 -13.60 -9.59 -26.77
C GLU A 57 -12.73 -8.56 -27.54
N SER A 58 -11.69 -7.98 -26.93
CA SER A 58 -10.90 -6.91 -27.57
C SER A 58 -9.67 -7.41 -28.36
N SER A 59 -9.69 -8.64 -28.89
CA SER A 59 -8.58 -9.15 -29.71
C SER A 59 -8.62 -8.74 -31.19
N TYR A 60 -9.56 -7.89 -31.62
CA TYR A 60 -9.63 -7.43 -33.01
C TYR A 60 -9.72 -5.90 -33.04
N GLY A 61 -8.58 -5.25 -33.26
CA GLY A 61 -8.52 -3.80 -33.46
C GLY A 61 -9.31 -3.39 -34.70
N VAL A 62 -10.30 -2.52 -34.53
CA VAL A 62 -11.07 -1.92 -35.62
C VAL A 62 -10.16 -0.95 -36.37
N VAL A 63 -9.86 -1.24 -37.65
CA VAL A 63 -9.09 -0.37 -38.56
C VAL A 63 -10.07 0.65 -39.18
N PRO A 64 -9.90 1.96 -38.96
CA PRO A 64 -10.75 2.95 -39.60
C PRO A 64 -10.47 3.04 -41.11
N SER A 65 -11.49 2.84 -41.93
CA SER A 65 -11.48 3.19 -43.36
C SER A 65 -11.83 4.67 -43.50
N TYR A 66 -10.91 5.46 -44.04
CA TYR A 66 -11.21 6.79 -44.61
C TYR A 66 -11.79 6.64 -46.01
#